data_AF-A0A8S4RYN1-F1
#
_entry.id   AF-A0A8S4RYN1-F1
#
_cell.length_a   1.000
_cell.length_b   1.000
_cell.length_c   1.000
_cell.angle_alpha   90.00
_cell.angle_beta   90.00
_cell.angle_gamma   90.00
#
_symmetry.space_group_name_H-M   'P 1'
#
loop_
_entity.id
_entity.type
_entity.pdbx_description
1 polymer ?
#
loop_
_entity_poly.entity_id
_entity_poly.type
_entity_poly.pdbx_seq_one_letter_code
_entity_poly.pdbx_strand_id
1 'polypeptide(L)'
;MYDNFYRVEVSTWDSRHLSRVLALDGAVWKTIVSHYDLFCTVDDNSLSRSLLYLSLYRGLKENKSFEVVYSTIPRVFETTSCLHNVLGSCDILENVVQVLILQKKIKNNLFPPYLEVYTNIELDEEEHLVFVIAKGGWNDPRDKNLCRNITFNKVLKLLFDMEPQFQDYSHIIT
;
A
#
# COMPACT_ATOMS: atom_id res chain seq x y z
N MET A 1 -7.08 -3.76 -24.49
CA MET A 1 -5.83 -4.05 -25.22
C MET A 1 -4.72 -3.56 -24.31
N TYR A 2 -3.87 -4.46 -23.78
CA TYR A 2 -2.80 -4.08 -22.86
C TYR A 2 -1.67 -3.45 -23.68
N ASP A 3 -1.67 -2.13 -23.79
CA ASP A 3 -0.77 -1.41 -24.71
C ASP A 3 0.70 -1.43 -24.27
N ASN A 4 1.00 -1.78 -23.01
CA ASN A 4 2.37 -1.96 -22.56
C ASN A 4 2.47 -2.88 -21.32
N PHE A 5 2.97 -4.11 -21.51
CA PHE A 5 3.13 -5.10 -20.44
C PHE A 5 4.29 -4.80 -19.47
N TYR A 6 5.18 -3.89 -19.85
CA TYR A 6 6.44 -3.59 -19.15
C TYR A 6 6.39 -2.25 -18.42
N ARG A 7 5.26 -1.54 -18.53
CA ARG A 7 5.02 -0.27 -17.87
C ARG A 7 4.84 -0.45 -16.37
N VAL A 8 5.55 0.39 -15.62
CA VAL A 8 5.26 0.70 -14.22
C VAL A 8 4.96 2.18 -14.11
N GLU A 9 4.03 2.52 -13.22
CA GLU A 9 3.62 3.89 -12.97
C GLU A 9 4.03 4.30 -11.55
N VAL A 10 4.49 5.54 -11.43
CA VAL A 10 4.74 6.22 -10.15
C VAL A 10 3.65 7.25 -9.98
N SER A 11 2.92 7.16 -8.87
CA SER A 11 1.90 8.13 -8.49
C SER A 11 2.04 8.46 -7.01
N THR A 12 1.32 9.50 -6.56
CA THR A 12 1.11 9.65 -5.12
C THR A 12 0.22 8.51 -4.62
N TRP A 13 0.44 8.10 -3.38
CA TRP A 13 -0.37 7.10 -2.69
C TRP A 13 -1.81 7.56 -2.58
N ASP A 14 -2.70 6.79 -3.19
CA ASP A 14 -4.14 6.92 -3.07
C ASP A 14 -4.75 5.54 -2.81
N SER A 15 -5.66 5.45 -1.85
CA SER A 15 -6.48 4.27 -1.57
C SER A 15 -7.27 3.68 -2.75
N ARG A 16 -7.44 4.42 -3.86
CA ARG A 16 -8.07 3.94 -5.11
C ARG A 16 -7.18 3.02 -5.93
N HIS A 17 -5.90 3.34 -6.00
CA HIS A 17 -4.93 2.40 -6.52
C HIS A 17 -4.73 1.32 -5.45
N LEU A 18 -4.08 0.21 -5.81
CA LEU A 18 -3.48 -0.75 -4.89
C LEU A 18 -4.34 -1.98 -4.60
N SER A 19 -3.96 -3.03 -5.33
CA SER A 19 -3.53 -4.30 -4.73
C SER A 19 -3.59 -4.32 -3.20
N ARG A 20 -4.24 -5.34 -2.63
CA ARG A 20 -4.22 -5.65 -1.18
C ARG A 20 -2.82 -5.90 -0.61
N VAL A 21 -1.81 -5.94 -1.47
CA VAL A 21 -0.43 -6.22 -1.10
C VAL A 21 0.38 -4.95 -1.28
N LEU A 22 1.04 -4.55 -0.19
CA LEU A 22 1.94 -3.42 -0.11
C LEU A 22 3.33 -3.89 0.26
N ALA A 23 4.33 -3.42 -0.47
CA ALA A 23 5.73 -3.49 -0.06
C ALA A 23 6.16 -2.12 0.47
N LEU A 24 6.80 -2.10 1.63
CA LEU A 24 7.28 -0.88 2.27
C LEU A 24 8.80 -0.90 2.33
N ASP A 25 9.42 0.19 1.90
CA ASP A 25 10.82 0.43 2.20
C ASP A 25 11.03 0.68 3.70
N GLY A 26 12.22 0.35 4.21
CA GLY A 26 12.57 0.52 5.62
C GLY A 26 12.44 1.97 6.10
N ALA A 27 12.79 2.95 5.26
CA ALA A 27 12.64 4.37 5.62
C ALA A 27 11.17 4.80 5.66
N VAL A 28 10.35 4.29 4.74
CA VAL A 28 8.89 4.50 4.75
C VAL A 28 8.28 3.88 6.01
N TRP A 29 8.67 2.65 6.37
CA TRP A 29 8.21 2.00 7.59
C TRP A 29 8.61 2.78 8.85
N LYS A 30 9.88 3.22 8.96
CA LYS A 30 10.33 4.09 10.07
C LYS A 30 9.49 5.37 10.16
N THR A 31 9.15 5.96 9.02
CA THR A 31 8.31 7.17 8.96
C THR A 31 6.87 6.90 9.42
N ILE A 32 6.29 5.75 9.05
CA ILE A 32 4.96 5.35 9.54
C ILE A 32 5.00 5.17 11.05
N VAL A 33 6.01 4.47 11.56
CA VAL A 33 6.18 4.23 12.98
C VAL A 33 6.47 5.52 13.74
N SER A 34 7.22 6.49 13.21
CA SER A 34 7.44 7.78 13.89
C SER A 34 6.15 8.61 14.03
N HIS A 35 5.16 8.35 13.18
CA HIS A 35 3.85 9.00 13.20
C HIS A 35 2.75 8.08 13.75
N TYR A 36 3.11 7.09 14.57
CA TYR A 36 2.16 6.09 15.09
C TYR A 36 0.98 6.73 15.83
N ASP A 37 1.17 7.88 16.50
CA ASP A 37 0.09 8.55 17.21
C ASP A 37 -0.99 9.08 16.26
N LEU A 38 -0.60 9.62 15.11
CA LEU A 38 -1.55 10.02 14.07
C LEU A 38 -2.24 8.78 13.50
N PHE A 39 -1.46 7.75 13.17
CA PHE A 39 -1.98 6.50 12.63
C PHE A 39 -3.02 5.84 13.55
N CYS A 40 -2.75 5.79 14.86
CA CYS A 40 -3.63 5.15 15.84
C CYS A 40 -4.86 6.00 16.23
N THR A 41 -4.94 7.28 15.83
CA THR A 41 -6.04 8.18 16.25
C THR A 41 -7.13 8.38 15.21
N VAL A 42 -6.82 8.13 13.94
CA VAL A 42 -7.80 8.14 12.83
C VAL A 42 -8.95 7.19 13.17
N ASP A 43 -10.19 7.68 13.11
CA ASP A 43 -11.37 6.85 13.32
C ASP A 43 -11.71 6.06 12.04
N ASP A 44 -10.81 5.18 11.65
CA ASP A 44 -11.02 4.28 10.51
C ASP A 44 -10.28 2.95 10.75
N ASN A 45 -11.01 1.85 10.72
CA ASN A 45 -10.43 0.53 10.95
C ASN A 45 -9.60 0.00 9.76
N SER A 46 -9.50 0.74 8.66
CA SER A 46 -8.72 0.36 7.49
C SER A 46 -7.29 0.87 7.56
N LEU A 47 -6.34 -0.07 7.45
CA LEU A 47 -4.91 0.22 7.30
C LEU A 47 -4.64 1.15 6.10
N SER A 48 -5.22 0.88 4.93
CA SER A 48 -4.95 1.67 3.72
C SER A 48 -5.45 3.11 3.84
N ARG A 49 -6.60 3.32 4.51
CA ARG A 49 -7.09 4.67 4.81
C ARG A 49 -6.22 5.36 5.84
N SER A 50 -5.83 4.68 6.91
CA SER A 50 -4.88 5.24 7.90
C SER A 50 -3.55 5.67 7.26
N LEU A 51 -3.02 4.88 6.31
CA LEU A 51 -1.84 5.25 5.52
C LEU A 51 -2.09 6.43 4.58
N LEU A 52 -3.29 6.51 3.97
CA LEU A 52 -3.68 7.67 3.18
C LEU A 52 -3.71 8.95 4.03
N TYR A 53 -4.35 8.91 5.20
CA TYR A 53 -4.35 10.05 6.13
C TYR A 53 -2.94 10.49 6.50
N LEU A 54 -2.05 9.55 6.78
CA LEU A 54 -0.65 9.86 7.05
C LEU A 54 0.04 10.47 5.83
N SER A 55 -0.14 9.91 4.64
CA SER A 55 0.41 10.44 3.38
C SER A 55 -0.02 11.89 3.16
N LEU A 56 -1.32 12.17 3.28
CA LEU A 56 -1.90 13.50 3.12
C LEU A 56 -1.40 14.47 4.19
N TYR A 57 -1.36 14.05 5.45
CA TYR A 57 -0.80 14.87 6.53
C TYR A 57 0.64 15.28 6.22
N ARG A 58 1.48 14.33 5.78
CA ARG A 58 2.87 14.59 5.42
C ARG A 58 3.00 15.44 4.16
N GLY A 59 2.13 15.27 3.17
CA GLY A 59 2.03 16.16 2.02
C GLY A 59 1.78 17.61 2.45
N LEU A 60 0.77 17.82 3.30
CA LEU A 60 0.37 19.15 3.76
C LEU A 60 1.35 19.80 4.75
N LYS A 61 2.02 19.02 5.60
CA LYS A 61 2.89 19.55 6.67
C LYS A 61 4.38 19.51 6.34
N GLU A 62 4.81 18.55 5.53
CA GLU A 62 6.22 18.30 5.24
C GLU A 62 6.56 18.42 3.75
N ASN A 63 5.56 18.60 2.88
CA ASN A 63 5.69 18.48 1.42
C ASN A 63 6.31 17.12 1.00
N LYS A 64 5.90 16.03 1.68
CA LYS A 64 6.45 14.68 1.53
C LYS A 64 5.36 13.60 1.54
N SER A 65 4.40 13.69 0.61
CA SER A 65 3.41 12.62 0.40
C SER A 65 4.12 11.30 0.09
N PHE A 66 3.50 10.17 0.43
CA PHE A 66 4.01 8.88 -0.01
C PHE A 66 3.80 8.72 -1.51
N GLU A 67 4.84 8.30 -2.20
CA GLU A 67 4.76 7.86 -3.59
C GLU A 67 4.69 6.35 -3.66
N VAL A 68 4.05 5.83 -4.69
CA VAL A 68 3.92 4.40 -4.93
C VAL A 68 4.25 4.04 -6.35
N VAL A 69 4.97 2.94 -6.50
CA VAL A 69 5.28 2.33 -7.79
C VAL A 69 4.39 1.11 -7.96
N TYR A 70 3.62 1.05 -9.04
CA TYR A 70 2.79 -0.11 -9.36
C TYR A 70 2.92 -0.51 -10.83
N SER A 71 2.78 -1.80 -11.10
CA SER A 71 2.70 -2.31 -12.46
C SER A 71 1.29 -2.13 -13.02
N THR A 72 1.18 -1.65 -14.26
CA THR A 72 -0.12 -1.49 -14.93
C THR A 72 -0.82 -2.83 -15.17
N ILE A 73 -0.04 -3.90 -15.32
CA ILE A 73 -0.53 -5.27 -15.31
C ILE A 73 -0.42 -5.83 -13.88
N PRO A 74 -1.52 -6.29 -13.24
CA PRO A 74 -1.47 -6.80 -11.88
C PRO A 74 -0.60 -8.05 -11.78
N ARG A 75 0.23 -8.12 -10.73
CA ARG A 75 1.05 -9.31 -10.39
C ARG A 75 0.50 -10.10 -9.23
N VAL A 76 -0.45 -9.52 -8.51
CA VAL A 76 -1.22 -10.17 -7.45
C VAL A 76 -2.69 -10.09 -7.83
N PHE A 77 -3.40 -11.20 -7.64
CA PHE A 77 -4.83 -11.31 -7.91
C PHE A 77 -5.54 -11.63 -6.61
N GLU A 78 -6.65 -10.94 -6.35
CA GLU A 78 -7.55 -11.35 -5.30
C GLU A 78 -8.52 -12.40 -5.85
N THR A 79 -8.54 -13.58 -5.25
CA THR A 79 -9.43 -14.68 -5.64
C THR A 79 -10.74 -14.70 -4.86
N THR A 80 -10.87 -13.81 -3.87
CA THR A 80 -12.02 -13.68 -2.96
C THR A 80 -12.98 -12.54 -3.33
N SER A 81 -12.61 -11.60 -4.21
CA SER A 81 -13.56 -10.59 -4.68
C SER A 81 -14.45 -11.18 -5.75
N CYS A 82 -15.72 -11.36 -5.40
CA CYS A 82 -16.76 -11.54 -6.39
C CYS A 82 -17.49 -10.21 -6.59
N LEU A 83 -16.99 -9.42 -7.55
CA LEU A 83 -17.72 -8.26 -8.05
C LEU A 83 -18.94 -8.76 -8.85
N HIS A 84 -20.15 -8.43 -8.39
CA HIS A 84 -21.45 -8.57 -9.08
C HIS A 84 -22.31 -9.84 -8.89
N ASN A 85 -22.15 -10.65 -7.85
CA ASN A 85 -23.18 -11.65 -7.51
C ASN A 85 -23.90 -11.30 -6.20
N VAL A 86 -25.13 -10.77 -6.35
CA VAL A 86 -26.12 -10.51 -5.29
C VAL A 86 -26.49 -11.79 -4.49
N LEU A 87 -26.03 -12.96 -4.94
CA LEU A 87 -26.40 -14.29 -4.41
C LEU A 87 -25.29 -15.02 -3.63
N GLY A 88 -24.19 -14.36 -3.27
CA GLY A 88 -23.37 -14.77 -2.12
C GLY A 88 -22.46 -15.99 -2.25
N SER A 89 -22.38 -16.69 -3.39
CA SER A 89 -21.36 -17.73 -3.59
C SER A 89 -20.25 -17.26 -4.54
N CYS A 90 -19.07 -17.03 -3.96
CA CYS A 90 -17.85 -16.81 -4.72
C CYS A 90 -17.15 -18.15 -4.90
N ASP A 91 -17.15 -18.71 -6.12
CA ASP A 91 -16.37 -19.91 -6.39
C ASP A 91 -14.90 -19.50 -6.56
N ILE A 92 -14.14 -19.69 -5.49
CA ILE A 92 -12.70 -19.40 -5.44
C ILE A 92 -11.96 -20.21 -6.52
N LEU A 93 -12.39 -21.45 -6.80
CA LEU A 93 -11.75 -22.30 -7.79
C LEU A 93 -11.94 -21.72 -9.19
N GLU A 94 -13.14 -21.21 -9.50
CA GLU A 94 -13.40 -20.55 -10.77
C GLU A 94 -12.49 -19.33 -10.96
N ASN A 95 -12.37 -18.48 -9.95
CA ASN A 95 -11.49 -17.30 -9.98
C ASN A 95 -10.02 -17.68 -10.20
N VAL A 96 -9.53 -18.73 -9.52
CA VAL A 96 -8.17 -19.26 -9.71
C VAL A 96 -7.97 -19.74 -11.15
N VAL A 97 -8.92 -20.50 -11.69
CA VAL A 97 -8.85 -21.00 -13.08
C VAL A 97 -8.83 -19.84 -14.08
N GLN A 98 -9.65 -18.81 -13.88
CA GLN A 98 -9.65 -17.61 -14.73
C GLN A 98 -8.29 -16.89 -14.71
N VAL A 99 -7.69 -16.72 -13.54
CA VAL A 99 -6.34 -16.14 -13.40
C VAL A 99 -5.30 -16.97 -14.16
N LEU A 100 -5.34 -18.31 -14.03
CA LEU A 100 -4.41 -19.20 -14.75
C LEU A 100 -4.58 -19.12 -16.27
N ILE A 101 -5.82 -19.03 -16.76
CA ILE A 101 -6.11 -18.85 -18.19
C ILE A 101 -5.55 -17.52 -18.69
N LEU A 102 -5.74 -16.43 -17.92
CA LEU A 102 -5.18 -15.12 -18.26
C LEU A 102 -3.65 -15.15 -18.31
N GLN A 103 -3.01 -15.72 -17.29
CA GLN A 103 -1.55 -15.87 -17.23
C GLN A 103 -1.01 -16.69 -18.42
N LYS A 104 -1.70 -17.76 -18.81
CA LYS A 104 -1.34 -18.57 -19.98
C LYS A 104 -1.37 -17.77 -21.28
N LYS A 105 -2.36 -16.86 -21.45
CA LYS A 105 -2.47 -16.00 -22.63
C LYS A 105 -1.33 -14.99 -22.73
N ILE A 106 -0.85 -14.47 -21.59
CA ILE A 106 0.20 -13.44 -21.54
C ILE A 106 1.58 -14.01 -21.21
N LYS A 107 1.75 -15.34 -21.26
CA LYS A 107 2.96 -16.05 -20.78
C LYS A 107 4.26 -15.46 -21.34
N ASN A 108 4.27 -15.11 -22.62
CA ASN A 108 5.45 -14.57 -23.31
C ASN A 108 5.78 -13.13 -22.88
N ASN A 109 4.85 -12.44 -22.22
CA ASN A 109 5.02 -11.10 -21.67
C ASN A 109 5.29 -11.11 -20.15
N LEU A 110 5.31 -12.29 -19.52
CA LEU A 110 5.76 -12.45 -18.14
C LEU A 110 7.29 -12.39 -18.10
N PHE A 111 7.87 -11.91 -17.00
CA PHE A 111 9.33 -11.76 -16.80
C PHE A 111 10.00 -10.79 -17.80
N PRO A 112 9.59 -9.52 -17.82
CA PRO A 112 10.20 -8.54 -18.70
C PRO A 112 11.68 -8.31 -18.33
N PRO A 113 12.58 -8.15 -19.32
CA PRO A 113 14.00 -7.91 -19.05
C PRO A 113 14.28 -6.50 -18.51
N TYR A 114 13.33 -5.57 -18.68
CA TYR A 114 13.37 -4.21 -18.17
C TYR A 114 11.96 -3.72 -17.86
N LEU A 115 11.85 -2.63 -17.11
CA LEU A 115 10.59 -1.94 -16.84
C LEU A 115 10.67 -0.51 -17.34
N GLU A 116 9.57 -0.01 -17.90
CA GLU A 116 9.45 1.37 -18.35
C GLU A 116 8.70 2.16 -17.28
N VAL A 117 9.38 3.13 -16.67
CA VAL A 117 8.84 3.94 -15.57
C VAL A 117 8.15 5.17 -16.14
N TYR A 118 6.88 5.35 -15.79
CA TYR A 118 6.08 6.52 -16.13
C TYR A 118 5.66 7.23 -14.85
N THR A 119 5.79 8.55 -14.82
CA THR A 119 5.47 9.37 -13.65
C THR A 119 4.18 10.15 -13.91
N ASN A 120 3.12 9.83 -13.18
CA ASN A 120 1.90 10.61 -13.11
C ASN A 120 1.83 11.22 -11.70
N ILE A 121 2.61 12.26 -11.47
CA ILE A 121 2.68 12.98 -10.19
C ILE A 121 1.78 14.22 -10.31
N GLU A 122 0.50 14.01 -10.55
CA GLU A 122 -0.51 15.06 -10.45
C GLU A 122 -1.62 14.50 -9.58
N LEU A 123 -1.86 15.17 -8.46
CA LEU A 123 -3.04 14.97 -7.66
C LEU A 123 -3.85 16.24 -7.77
N ASP A 124 -5.05 16.14 -8.33
CA ASP A 124 -5.99 17.27 -8.30
C ASP A 124 -6.40 17.54 -6.84
N GLU A 125 -6.34 18.81 -6.45
CA GLU A 125 -6.67 19.28 -5.10
C GLU A 125 -8.12 18.94 -4.69
N GLU A 126 -9.02 18.73 -5.66
CA GLU A 126 -10.42 18.37 -5.41
C GLU A 126 -10.62 16.89 -5.01
N GLU A 127 -9.78 15.97 -5.50
CA GLU A 127 -9.85 14.56 -5.11
C GLU A 127 -9.43 14.34 -3.65
N HIS A 128 -8.58 15.22 -3.11
CA HIS A 128 -8.13 15.17 -1.71
C HIS A 128 -9.28 15.26 -0.71
N LEU A 129 -10.33 16.01 -1.02
CA LEU A 129 -11.39 16.35 -0.07
C LEU A 129 -12.47 15.26 0.03
N VAL A 130 -12.69 14.48 -1.02
CA VAL A 130 -13.76 13.46 -1.07
C VAL A 130 -13.37 12.19 -0.31
N PHE A 131 -12.08 11.85 -0.23
CA PHE A 131 -11.59 10.62 0.42
C PHE A 131 -11.36 10.73 1.94
N VAL A 132 -11.54 11.93 2.51
CA VAL A 132 -11.29 12.24 3.94
C VAL A 132 -12.51 11.94 4.83
N ILE A 133 -13.56 11.31 4.29
CA ILE A 133 -14.66 10.81 5.13
C ILE A 133 -14.25 9.46 5.72
N ALA A 134 -13.71 9.50 6.94
CA ALA A 134 -13.41 8.30 7.72
C ALA A 134 -14.66 7.42 7.86
N LYS A 135 -14.51 6.11 7.68
CA LYS A 135 -15.64 5.16 7.77
C LYS A 135 -16.00 4.80 9.22
N GLY A 136 -15.25 5.28 10.21
CA GLY A 136 -15.46 4.95 11.61
C GLY A 136 -14.92 3.58 11.99
N GLY A 137 -15.28 3.16 13.21
CA GLY A 137 -14.98 1.82 13.72
C GLY A 137 -13.63 1.68 14.41
N TRP A 138 -12.94 2.79 14.71
CA TRP A 138 -11.68 2.81 15.44
C TRP A 138 -11.69 3.80 16.63
N ASN A 139 -12.86 4.30 17.01
CA ASN A 139 -12.97 5.29 18.08
C ASN A 139 -12.90 4.72 19.50
N ASP A 140 -12.86 3.39 19.68
CA ASP A 140 -12.73 2.79 21.00
C ASP A 140 -11.38 3.18 21.62
N PRO A 141 -11.37 3.82 22.82
CA PRO A 141 -10.12 4.21 23.47
C PRO A 141 -9.16 3.03 23.73
N ARG A 142 -9.68 1.82 23.86
CA ARG A 142 -8.89 0.60 24.08
C ARG A 142 -8.09 0.23 22.83
N ASP A 143 -8.68 0.35 21.64
CA ASP A 143 -8.00 0.07 20.37
C ASP A 143 -6.88 1.09 20.13
N LYS A 144 -7.18 2.38 20.36
CA LYS A 144 -6.20 3.46 20.26
C LYS A 144 -5.03 3.26 21.23
N ASN A 145 -5.32 2.92 22.48
CA ASN A 145 -4.29 2.68 23.49
C ASN A 145 -3.46 1.43 23.19
N LEU A 146 -4.09 0.34 22.74
CA LEU A 146 -3.38 -0.88 22.35
C LEU A 146 -2.43 -0.62 21.17
N CYS A 147 -2.92 0.06 20.13
CA CYS A 147 -2.14 0.45 18.96
C CYS A 147 -0.88 1.25 19.35
N ARG A 148 -1.04 2.27 20.19
CA ARG A 148 0.08 3.08 20.71
C ARG A 148 1.05 2.25 21.54
N ASN A 149 0.54 1.45 22.48
CA ASN A 149 1.38 0.70 23.40
C ASN A 149 2.19 -0.39 22.69
N ILE A 150 1.63 -1.06 21.69
CA ILE A 150 2.38 -2.02 20.85
C ILE A 150 3.51 -1.29 20.12
N THR A 151 3.19 -0.15 19.51
CA THR A 151 4.16 0.57 18.70
C THR A 151 5.30 1.14 19.54
N PHE A 152 4.96 1.79 20.65
CA PHE A 152 5.94 2.38 21.56
C PHE A 152 6.83 1.35 22.26
N ASN A 153 6.24 0.31 22.85
CA ASN A 153 7.01 -0.61 23.71
C ASN A 153 7.70 -1.75 22.95
N LYS A 154 7.18 -2.13 21.76
CA LYS A 154 7.68 -3.29 21.02
C LYS A 154 8.30 -2.90 19.69
N VAL A 155 7.58 -2.14 18.85
CA VAL A 155 8.03 -1.87 17.48
C VAL A 155 9.22 -0.91 17.47
N LEU A 156 9.14 0.21 18.20
CA LEU A 156 10.26 1.13 18.32
C LEU A 156 11.48 0.45 18.93
N LYS A 157 11.30 -0.32 20.00
CA LYS A 157 12.37 -1.09 20.62
C LYS A 157 13.06 -2.03 19.63
N LEU A 158 12.30 -2.82 18.87
CA LEU A 158 12.84 -3.71 17.84
C LEU A 158 13.55 -2.93 16.72
N LEU A 159 12.99 -1.80 16.28
CA LEU A 159 13.63 -0.98 15.24
C LEU A 159 14.97 -0.41 15.71
N PHE A 160 15.06 0.07 16.95
CA PHE A 160 16.32 0.53 17.53
C PHE A 160 17.31 -0.62 17.78
N ASP A 161 16.82 -1.80 18.16
CA ASP A 161 17.66 -3.00 18.36
C ASP A 161 18.20 -3.54 17.01
N MET A 162 17.47 -3.36 15.91
CA MET A 162 17.85 -3.81 14.56
C MET A 162 18.69 -2.77 13.78
N GLU A 163 18.67 -1.50 14.18
CA GLU A 163 19.39 -0.41 13.49
C GLU A 163 20.90 -0.65 13.32
N PRO A 164 21.63 -1.27 14.26
CA PRO A 164 23.05 -1.59 14.08
C PRO A 164 23.31 -2.61 12.96
N GLN A 165 22.35 -3.49 12.65
CA GLN A 165 22.56 -4.59 11.70
C GLN A 165 22.41 -4.16 10.23
N PHE A 166 21.77 -3.02 9.96
CA PHE A 166 21.57 -2.53 8.59
C PHE A 166 22.61 -1.49 8.16
N GLN A 167 23.43 -0.94 9.07
CA GLN A 167 24.53 -0.04 8.70
C GLN A 167 25.70 -0.78 8.04
N ASP A 168 25.86 -2.08 8.32
CA ASP A 168 26.99 -2.91 7.83
C ASP A 168 26.89 -3.32 6.34
N TYR A 169 25.74 -3.10 5.68
CA TYR A 169 25.54 -3.49 4.28
C TYR A 169 25.80 -2.36 3.27
N SER A 170 26.16 -1.17 3.75
CA SER A 170 26.51 -0.03 2.88
C SER A 170 27.81 -0.24 2.08
N HIS A 171 28.60 -1.28 2.39
CA HIS A 171 29.83 -1.64 1.70
C HIS A 171 29.67 -2.77 0.65
N ILE A 172 28.46 -3.31 0.44
CA ILE A 172 28.25 -4.47 -0.47
C ILE A 172 27.77 -4.05 -1.88
N ILE A 173 27.57 -2.75 -2.12
CA ILE A 173 27.25 -2.23 -3.45
C ILE A 173 28.35 -1.27 -3.90
N THR A 174 29.43 -1.83 -4.44
CA THR A 174 30.41 -1.16 -5.33
C THR A 174 30.79 -2.11 -6.43
#